data_AF-A0A258NWT7-F1
#
_entry.id   AF-A0A258NWT7-F1
#
_cell.length_a   1.000
_cell.length_b   1.000
_cell.length_c   1.000
_cell.angle_alpha   90.00
_cell.angle_beta   90.00
_cell.angle_gamma   90.00
#
_symmetry.space_group_name_H-M   'P 1'
#
loop_
_entity.id
_entity.type
_entity.pdbx_description
1 polymer ?
#
loop_
_entity_poly.entity_id
_entity_poly.type
_entity_poly.pdbx_seq_one_letter_code
_entity_poly.pdbx_strand_id
1 'polypeptide(L)'
;MRLPANPVLPQNPDTEYARQLNRALTDYTRLVSQKVNQLADGRFVGRDLVAASVPTTGMYAKGDFVANSAPAELGSASSKYVIFGWMCITAGEPGTFVQCRFLTGN
;
A
#
# COMPACT_ATOMS: atom_id res chain seq x y z
N MET A 1 17.93 7.11 1.04
CA MET A 1 18.69 6.38 0.00
C MET A 1 17.70 5.94 -1.06
N ARG A 2 17.95 6.20 -2.35
CA ARG A 2 17.07 5.77 -3.45
C ARG A 2 17.68 4.57 -4.16
N LEU A 3 16.91 3.50 -4.33
CA LEU A 3 17.36 2.30 -5.04
C LEU A 3 17.28 2.50 -6.56
N PRO A 4 18.21 1.94 -7.34
CA PRO A 4 18.14 2.00 -8.79
C PRO A 4 16.89 1.26 -9.29
N ALA A 5 16.18 1.86 -10.25
CA ALA A 5 14.99 1.27 -10.83
C ALA A 5 15.29 0.00 -11.65
N ASN A 6 16.46 -0.06 -12.27
CA ASN A 6 16.92 -1.19 -13.08
C ASN A 6 18.25 -1.69 -12.53
N PRO A 7 18.26 -2.68 -11.62
CA PRO A 7 19.50 -3.27 -11.13
C PRO A 7 20.18 -4.07 -12.26
N VAL A 8 21.49 -3.89 -12.39
CA VAL A 8 22.28 -4.58 -13.41
C VAL A 8 22.72 -5.93 -12.85
N LEU A 9 22.20 -7.01 -13.41
CA LEU A 9 22.65 -8.38 -13.12
C LEU A 9 23.78 -8.80 -14.07
N PRO A 10 24.54 -9.87 -13.74
CA PRO A 10 25.58 -10.40 -14.62
C PRO A 10 25.09 -10.62 -16.05
N GLN A 11 25.86 -10.12 -17.00
CA GLN A 11 25.54 -10.17 -18.42
C GLN A 11 26.12 -11.45 -19.04
N ASN A 12 25.48 -11.93 -20.12
CA ASN A 12 25.87 -13.13 -20.89
C ASN A 12 25.79 -14.49 -20.15
N PRO A 13 24.62 -14.89 -19.65
CA PRO A 13 24.40 -16.25 -19.18
C PRO A 13 24.53 -17.29 -20.32
N ASP A 14 25.36 -18.32 -20.09
CA ASP A 14 25.67 -19.36 -21.08
C ASP A 14 24.53 -20.36 -21.32
N THR A 15 23.57 -20.47 -20.38
CA THR A 15 22.46 -21.42 -20.44
C THR A 15 21.11 -20.71 -20.58
N GLU A 16 20.11 -21.40 -21.16
CA GLU A 16 18.75 -20.88 -21.22
C GLU A 16 18.13 -20.69 -19.84
N TYR A 17 18.36 -21.64 -18.93
CA TYR A 17 17.94 -21.52 -17.53
C TYR A 17 18.49 -20.23 -16.88
N ALA A 18 19.78 -19.96 -17.05
CA ALA A 18 20.39 -18.75 -16.48
C ALA A 18 19.85 -17.47 -17.14
N ARG A 19 19.51 -17.48 -18.44
CA ARG A 19 18.80 -16.36 -19.10
C ARG A 19 17.43 -16.10 -18.47
N GLN A 20 16.64 -17.14 -18.27
CA GLN A 20 15.30 -17.02 -17.68
C GLN A 20 15.38 -16.55 -16.22
N LEU A 21 16.30 -17.10 -15.44
CA LEU A 21 16.56 -16.71 -14.05
C LEU A 21 16.98 -15.23 -13.95
N ASN A 22 17.92 -14.78 -14.79
CA ASN A 22 18.35 -13.38 -14.78
C ASN A 22 17.19 -12.42 -15.10
N ARG A 23 16.30 -12.77 -16.03
CA ARG A 23 15.09 -11.97 -16.29
C ARG A 23 14.17 -11.91 -15.07
N ALA A 24 13.86 -13.06 -14.49
CA ALA A 24 13.00 -13.13 -13.30
C ALA A 24 13.56 -12.34 -12.11
N LEU A 25 14.87 -12.43 -11.86
CA LEU A 25 15.54 -11.68 -10.81
C LEU A 25 15.53 -10.18 -11.10
N THR A 26 15.77 -9.77 -12.35
CA THR A 26 15.72 -8.35 -12.75
C THR A 26 14.32 -7.77 -12.51
N ASP A 27 13.29 -8.51 -12.90
CA ASP A 27 11.90 -8.08 -12.73
C ASP A 27 11.52 -7.97 -11.25
N TYR A 28 11.85 -8.99 -10.46
CA TYR A 28 11.57 -8.98 -9.02
C TYR A 28 12.28 -7.84 -8.30
N THR A 29 13.58 -7.68 -8.54
CA THR A 29 14.38 -6.63 -7.88
C THR A 29 13.94 -5.22 -8.29
N ARG A 30 13.53 -5.02 -9.55
CA ARG A 30 12.90 -3.78 -10.00
C ARG A 30 11.59 -3.48 -9.26
N LEU A 31 10.72 -4.47 -9.08
CA LEU A 31 9.47 -4.31 -8.32
C LEU A 31 9.74 -3.93 -6.86
N VAL A 32 10.71 -4.59 -6.22
CA VAL A 32 11.15 -4.27 -4.85
C VAL A 32 11.69 -2.85 -4.77
N SER A 33 12.60 -2.46 -5.67
CA SER A 33 13.15 -1.10 -5.73
C SER A 33 12.05 -0.05 -5.88
N GLN A 34 11.06 -0.28 -6.75
CA GLN A 34 9.94 0.64 -6.95
C GLN A 34 9.11 0.79 -5.67
N LYS A 35 8.73 -0.32 -5.04
CA LYS A 35 7.94 -0.32 -3.80
C LYS A 35 8.66 0.40 -2.66
N VAL A 36 9.93 0.07 -2.44
CA VAL A 36 10.76 0.68 -1.39
C VAL A 36 10.93 2.18 -1.64
N ASN A 37 11.20 2.59 -2.88
CA ASN A 37 11.30 4.01 -3.22
C ASN A 37 9.98 4.75 -3.00
N GLN A 38 8.83 4.16 -3.36
CA GLN A 38 7.52 4.78 -3.11
C GLN A 38 7.24 4.95 -1.61
N LEU A 39 7.57 3.94 -0.79
CA LEU A 39 7.46 4.03 0.66
C LEU A 39 8.40 5.09 1.25
N ALA A 40 9.65 5.14 0.78
CA ALA A 40 10.65 6.11 1.22
C ALA A 40 10.28 7.55 0.84
N ASP A 41 9.69 7.75 -0.34
CA ASP A 41 9.16 9.05 -0.80
C ASP A 41 7.87 9.46 -0.06
N GLY A 42 7.36 8.62 0.87
CA GLY A 42 6.11 8.87 1.59
C GLY A 42 4.86 8.80 0.70
N ARG A 43 4.97 8.18 -0.49
CA ARG A 43 3.86 8.12 -1.43
C ARG A 43 2.83 7.09 -0.98
N PHE A 44 1.58 7.51 -0.96
CA PHE A 44 0.46 6.67 -0.55
C PHE A 44 0.30 5.39 -1.40
N VAL A 45 0.64 5.46 -2.69
CA VAL A 45 0.63 4.29 -3.61
C VAL A 45 1.63 3.20 -3.22
N GLY A 46 2.64 3.53 -2.40
CA GLY A 46 3.60 2.55 -1.88
C GLY A 46 2.99 1.65 -0.79
N ARG A 47 1.81 1.98 -0.25
CA ARG A 47 1.18 1.23 0.84
C ARG A 47 0.25 0.14 0.32
N ASP A 48 0.37 -1.06 0.89
CA ASP A 48 -0.64 -2.13 0.74
C ASP A 48 -1.76 -1.92 1.77
N LEU A 49 -2.98 -2.38 1.46
CA LEU A 49 -4.21 -2.10 2.24
C LEU A 49 -4.66 -0.64 2.16
N VAL A 50 -5.09 -0.27 0.96
CA VAL A 50 -5.59 1.06 0.62
C VAL A 50 -6.92 0.91 -0.11
N ALA A 51 -7.93 1.70 0.24
CA ALA A 51 -9.24 1.69 -0.41
C ALA A 51 -9.90 3.08 -0.38
N ALA A 52 -10.82 3.34 -1.31
CA ALA A 52 -11.60 4.59 -1.33
C ALA A 52 -12.83 4.53 -0.41
N SER A 53 -13.20 3.34 0.06
CA SER A 53 -14.32 3.07 0.96
C SER A 53 -13.97 1.92 1.89
N VAL A 54 -14.79 1.71 2.92
CA VAL A 54 -14.64 0.56 3.83
C VAL A 54 -14.65 -0.75 3.03
N PRO A 55 -13.73 -1.71 3.30
CA PRO A 55 -13.72 -2.99 2.61
C PRO A 55 -15.04 -3.76 2.77
N THR A 56 -15.50 -4.35 1.66
CA THR A 56 -16.68 -5.22 1.62
C THR A 56 -16.34 -6.68 1.27
N THR A 57 -15.08 -6.96 0.92
CA THR A 57 -14.55 -8.28 0.55
C THR A 57 -13.10 -8.43 1.01
N GLY A 58 -12.59 -9.66 1.06
CA GLY A 58 -11.20 -9.99 1.44
C GLY A 58 -11.08 -10.42 2.90
N MET A 59 -10.07 -11.22 3.25
CA MET A 59 -9.87 -11.70 4.62
C MET A 59 -9.04 -10.68 5.42
N TYR A 60 -9.53 -10.28 6.59
CA TYR A 60 -8.83 -9.35 7.48
C TYR A 60 -8.72 -9.90 8.90
N ALA A 61 -7.59 -9.61 9.54
CA ALA A 61 -7.35 -9.85 10.95
C ALA A 61 -7.72 -8.62 11.79
N LYS A 62 -8.04 -8.86 13.06
CA LYS A 62 -8.26 -7.77 14.03
C LYS A 62 -6.98 -6.94 14.14
N GLY A 63 -7.11 -5.62 14.01
CA GLY A 63 -6.00 -4.67 14.01
C GLY A 63 -5.52 -4.26 12.63
N ASP A 64 -5.93 -4.95 11.56
CA ASP A 64 -5.62 -4.51 10.19
C ASP A 64 -6.18 -3.11 9.93
N PHE A 65 -5.38 -2.27 9.31
CA PHE A 65 -5.75 -0.90 8.98
C PHE A 65 -5.73 -0.68 7.47
N VAL A 66 -6.87 -0.29 6.94
CA VAL A 66 -7.05 0.09 5.53
C VAL A 66 -7.05 1.60 5.43
N ALA A 67 -6.10 2.16 4.69
CA ALA A 67 -5.96 3.61 4.55
C ALA A 67 -6.92 4.15 3.49
N ASN A 68 -7.50 5.33 3.74
CA ASN A 68 -8.40 5.97 2.79
C ASN A 68 -7.63 6.65 1.64
N SER A 69 -7.80 6.17 0.41
CA SER A 69 -7.19 6.79 -0.79
C SER A 69 -7.94 8.00 -1.34
N ALA A 70 -9.15 8.26 -0.87
CA ALA A 70 -9.96 9.40 -1.28
C ALA A 70 -10.43 10.20 -0.04
N PRO A 71 -9.49 10.80 0.73
CA PRO A 71 -9.86 11.59 1.88
C PRO A 71 -10.64 12.84 1.45
N ALA A 72 -11.78 13.06 2.10
CA ALA A 72 -12.59 14.27 1.96
C ALA A 72 -12.89 14.83 3.34
N GLU A 73 -12.97 16.15 3.44
CA GLU A 73 -13.43 16.83 4.64
C GLU A 73 -14.96 16.73 4.72
N LEU A 74 -15.45 16.22 5.84
CA LEU A 74 -16.86 15.96 6.11
C LEU A 74 -17.27 16.66 7.41
N GLY A 75 -18.58 16.76 7.64
CA GLY A 75 -19.16 17.34 8.86
C GLY A 75 -19.59 18.81 8.72
N SER A 76 -20.19 19.33 9.78
CA SER A 76 -20.56 20.75 9.90
C SER A 76 -19.40 21.61 10.41
N ALA A 77 -19.50 22.93 10.20
CA ALA A 77 -18.55 23.90 10.74
C ALA A 77 -18.30 23.67 12.25
N SER A 78 -17.05 23.88 12.68
CA SER A 78 -16.57 23.62 14.05
C SER A 78 -16.58 22.14 14.48
N SER A 79 -16.86 21.21 13.57
CA SER A 79 -16.86 19.77 13.82
C SER A 79 -16.35 18.97 12.62
N LYS A 80 -15.62 19.63 11.71
CA LYS A 80 -15.15 18.97 10.50
C LYS A 80 -14.09 17.93 10.79
N TYR A 81 -14.11 16.87 9.99
CA TYR A 81 -13.18 15.76 10.09
C TYR A 81 -12.86 15.15 8.73
N VAL A 82 -11.74 14.44 8.66
CA VAL A 82 -11.42 13.54 7.55
C VAL A 82 -11.49 12.09 8.04
N ILE A 83 -11.94 11.18 7.19
CA ILE A 83 -11.78 9.74 7.42
C ILE A 83 -10.39 9.37 6.94
N PHE A 84 -9.49 9.07 7.88
CA PHE A 84 -8.11 8.67 7.58
C PHE A 84 -8.03 7.23 7.08
N GLY A 85 -8.92 6.37 7.56
CA GLY A 85 -9.01 4.97 7.16
C GLY A 85 -9.95 4.19 8.07
N TRP A 86 -9.82 2.88 8.00
CA TRP A 86 -10.66 1.94 8.72
C TRP A 86 -9.83 0.90 9.46
N MET A 87 -10.15 0.66 10.73
CA MET A 87 -9.52 -0.38 11.55
C MET A 87 -10.46 -1.57 11.70
N CYS A 88 -9.97 -2.77 11.42
CA CYS A 88 -10.69 -4.01 11.64
C CYS A 88 -10.74 -4.31 13.16
N ILE A 89 -11.93 -4.26 13.77
CA ILE A 89 -12.13 -4.56 15.20
C ILE A 89 -12.52 -6.02 15.45
N THR A 90 -13.03 -6.69 14.42
CA THR A 90 -13.43 -8.11 14.44
C THR A 90 -12.97 -8.75 13.14
N ALA A 91 -12.12 -9.78 13.22
CA ALA A 91 -11.60 -10.49 12.06
C ALA A 91 -12.72 -11.15 11.23
N GLY A 92 -12.51 -11.32 9.92
CA GLY A 92 -13.47 -11.99 9.04
C GLY A 92 -13.26 -11.68 7.56
N GLU A 93 -14.26 -12.03 6.75
CA GLU A 93 -14.31 -11.74 5.32
C GLU A 93 -15.53 -10.84 5.02
N PRO A 94 -15.42 -9.49 5.16
CA PRO A 94 -14.24 -8.69 5.44
C PRO A 94 -13.96 -8.39 6.93
N GLY A 95 -14.74 -8.93 7.85
CA GLY A 95 -14.68 -8.55 9.26
C GLY A 95 -15.46 -7.26 9.53
N THR A 96 -15.33 -6.71 10.73
CA THR A 96 -16.03 -5.48 11.14
C THR A 96 -15.05 -4.33 11.24
N PHE A 97 -15.33 -3.24 10.53
CA PHE A 97 -14.47 -2.06 10.48
C PHE A 97 -15.10 -0.84 11.15
N VAL A 98 -14.25 -0.04 11.80
CA VAL A 98 -14.62 1.28 12.34
C VAL A 98 -13.85 2.37 11.62
N GLN A 99 -14.47 3.55 11.46
CA GLN A 99 -13.81 4.71 10.86
C GLN A 99 -12.85 5.37 11.84
N CYS A 100 -11.59 5.52 11.43
CA CYS A 100 -10.62 6.34 12.13
C CYS A 100 -10.68 7.75 11.55
N ARG A 101 -11.07 8.73 12.38
CA ARG A 101 -11.30 10.12 11.99
C ARG A 101 -10.26 11.04 12.62
N PHE A 102 -9.85 12.07 11.88
CA PHE A 102 -9.10 13.19 12.42
C PHE A 102 -9.90 14.47 12.28
N LEU A 103 -10.05 15.22 13.38
CA LEU A 103 -10.65 16.55 13.36
C LEU A 103 -9.73 17.50 12.59
N THR A 104 -10.29 18.32 11.71
CA THR A 104 -9.52 19.29 10.91
C THR A 104 -9.50 20.69 11.52
N GLY A 105 -10.33 20.94 12.54
CA GLY A 105 -10.34 22.22 13.27
C GLY A 105 -11.08 23.36 12.57
N ASN A 106 -11.82 23.05 11.49
CA ASN A 106 -12.67 23.98 10.72
C ASN A 106 -14.17 23.82 11.07
#